data_AF-A0A8W8K5S4-F1
#
_entry.id   AF-A0A8W8K5S4-F1
#
_cell.length_a   1.000
_cell.length_b   1.000
_cell.length_c   1.000
_cell.angle_alpha   90.00
_cell.angle_beta   90.00
_cell.angle_gamma   90.00
#
_symmetry.space_group_name_H-M   'P 1'
#
loop_
_entity.id
_entity.type
_entity.pdbx_description
1 polymer ?
#
loop_
_entity_poly.entity_id
_entity_poly.type
_entity_poly.pdbx_seq_one_letter_code
_entity_poly.pdbx_strand_id
1 'polypeptide(L)'
;MFSGLAYPRLLLLRLESNLQSESLGLFALYLSSGELFLDIPNDLKEADLKKEEKYKLWLKERYEETIAKLIQLVHHENLNVKELSLCTLMRFVLEEAQLPAAKHCQSKTHFPVALFRRVVLTLTSASCDSTALIGRFKEYLSYDDVRYHLMRILHKQIISKTQDTVSDTYLNNVEALLEQIDFPSDEMEELNHFLTKYPENENTEKVKSKDEQRKIYTNLWIDFLQFKLPNCVYKKVLTILHDKVMPNLTNPLYLSDFLTASYDIGK
;
A
#
# COMPACT_ATOMS: atom_id res chain seq x y z
N MET A 1 25.12 15.10 -3.90
CA MET A 1 24.12 15.74 -4.77
C MET A 1 24.23 15.15 -6.17
N PHE A 2 23.75 13.92 -6.35
CA PHE A 2 23.45 13.23 -7.62
C PHE A 2 22.76 11.91 -7.24
N SER A 3 21.78 11.48 -8.04
CA SER A 3 21.12 10.15 -8.06
C SER A 3 19.88 9.88 -7.18
N GLY A 4 18.87 10.76 -7.23
CA GLY A 4 17.48 10.40 -6.85
C GLY A 4 16.68 9.73 -7.97
N LEU A 5 17.10 9.86 -9.23
CA LEU A 5 16.34 9.43 -10.43
C LEU A 5 16.85 8.12 -11.07
N ALA A 6 17.93 7.52 -10.55
CA ALA A 6 18.53 6.32 -11.15
C ALA A 6 17.96 4.98 -10.61
N TYR A 7 17.44 4.98 -9.38
CA TYR A 7 17.04 3.75 -8.68
C TYR A 7 15.63 3.22 -9.01
N PRO A 8 14.58 4.03 -9.25
CA PRO A 8 13.27 3.51 -9.68
C PRO A 8 13.35 2.70 -10.98
N ARG A 9 14.30 3.09 -11.85
CA ARG A 9 14.57 2.41 -13.13
C ARG A 9 15.14 1.00 -12.94
N LEU A 10 15.95 0.77 -11.91
CA LEU A 10 16.47 -0.56 -11.58
C LEU A 10 15.37 -1.51 -11.09
N LEU A 11 14.34 -0.96 -10.42
CA LEU A 11 13.17 -1.70 -9.96
C LEU A 11 12.29 -2.13 -11.14
N LEU A 12 12.02 -1.21 -12.08
CA LEU A 12 11.37 -1.53 -13.36
C LEU A 12 12.17 -2.57 -14.16
N LEU A 13 13.50 -2.42 -14.27
CA LEU A 13 14.36 -3.39 -14.94
C LEU A 13 14.37 -4.76 -14.23
N ARG A 14 14.23 -4.79 -12.89
CA ARG A 14 14.16 -6.04 -12.13
C ARG A 14 12.78 -6.71 -12.26
N LEU A 15 11.71 -5.92 -12.30
CA LEU A 15 10.35 -6.37 -12.62
C LEU A 15 10.28 -6.93 -14.05
N GLU A 16 10.96 -6.30 -15.00
CA GLU A 16 11.13 -6.79 -16.38
C GLU A 16 11.96 -8.08 -16.43
N SER A 17 13.06 -8.17 -15.66
CA SER A 17 13.92 -9.38 -15.65
C SER A 17 13.24 -10.63 -15.07
N ASN A 18 12.27 -10.46 -14.17
CA ASN A 18 11.52 -11.57 -13.54
C ASN A 18 10.41 -12.16 -14.45
N LEU A 19 10.28 -11.69 -15.70
CA LEU A 19 9.40 -12.25 -16.73
C LEU A 19 9.74 -13.68 -17.18
N GLN A 20 10.84 -14.27 -16.71
CA GLN A 20 11.28 -15.60 -17.15
C GLN A 20 10.42 -16.76 -16.63
N SER A 21 9.46 -16.52 -15.74
CA SER A 21 8.41 -17.49 -15.41
C SER A 21 7.23 -17.31 -16.37
N GLU A 22 7.05 -18.27 -17.29
CA GLU A 22 5.99 -18.27 -18.32
C GLU A 22 4.59 -18.02 -17.74
N SER A 23 4.31 -18.48 -16.52
CA SER A 23 3.00 -18.33 -15.87
C SER A 23 2.73 -16.90 -15.36
N LEU A 24 3.76 -16.18 -14.92
CA LEU A 24 3.64 -14.80 -14.45
C LEU A 24 3.48 -13.83 -15.62
N GLY A 25 4.17 -14.09 -16.74
CA GLY A 25 3.96 -13.36 -18.00
C GLY A 25 2.55 -13.56 -18.54
N LEU A 26 1.98 -14.76 -18.39
CA LEU A 26 0.63 -15.09 -18.84
C LEU A 26 -0.45 -14.27 -18.12
N PHE A 27 -0.38 -14.16 -16.78
CA PHE A 27 -1.33 -13.35 -16.02
C PHE A 27 -1.17 -11.86 -16.29
N ALA A 28 0.06 -11.35 -16.42
CA ALA A 28 0.28 -9.96 -16.83
C ALA A 28 -0.32 -9.70 -18.22
N LEU A 29 -0.20 -10.65 -19.16
CA LEU A 29 -0.81 -10.56 -20.49
C LEU A 29 -2.34 -10.56 -20.42
N TYR A 30 -2.96 -11.47 -19.66
CA TYR A 30 -4.42 -11.51 -19.49
C TYR A 30 -4.99 -10.32 -18.70
N LEU A 31 -4.22 -9.78 -17.76
CA LEU A 31 -4.52 -8.52 -17.08
C LEU A 31 -4.47 -7.39 -18.10
N SER A 32 -3.38 -7.24 -18.87
CA SER A 32 -3.23 -6.16 -19.85
C SER A 32 -4.25 -6.20 -20.99
N SER A 33 -4.68 -7.39 -21.42
CA SER A 33 -5.73 -7.55 -22.43
C SER A 33 -7.14 -7.25 -21.87
N GLY A 34 -7.30 -7.21 -20.55
CA GLY A 34 -8.58 -7.04 -19.86
C GLY A 34 -9.56 -8.17 -20.13
N GLU A 35 -9.06 -9.37 -20.45
CA GLU A 35 -9.84 -10.59 -20.57
C GLU A 35 -10.18 -11.21 -19.20
N LEU A 36 -9.42 -10.87 -18.16
CA LEU A 36 -9.64 -11.34 -16.79
C LEU A 36 -10.91 -10.74 -16.14
N PHE A 37 -11.35 -9.58 -16.59
CA PHE A 37 -12.44 -8.84 -15.95
C PHE A 37 -13.71 -8.91 -16.79
N LEU A 38 -14.67 -9.70 -16.32
CA LEU A 38 -16.07 -9.61 -16.71
C LEU A 38 -16.88 -9.05 -15.55
N ASP A 39 -17.75 -8.10 -15.85
CA ASP A 39 -18.93 -7.83 -15.05
C ASP A 39 -19.93 -8.97 -15.27
N ILE A 40 -19.79 -10.04 -14.51
CA ILE A 40 -20.83 -11.07 -14.42
C ILE A 40 -21.84 -10.57 -13.38
N PRO A 41 -23.10 -10.30 -13.74
CA PRO A 41 -24.16 -10.02 -12.78
C PRO A 41 -24.20 -11.09 -11.68
N ASN A 42 -24.15 -10.66 -10.41
CA ASN A 42 -24.07 -11.55 -9.23
C ASN A 42 -25.26 -12.53 -9.12
N ASP A 43 -26.33 -12.30 -9.88
CA ASP A 43 -27.58 -13.04 -9.91
C ASP A 43 -27.63 -14.16 -10.97
N LEU A 44 -26.65 -14.22 -11.89
CA LEU A 44 -26.56 -15.29 -12.88
C LEU A 44 -25.91 -16.54 -12.26
N LYS A 45 -26.60 -17.68 -12.37
CA LYS A 45 -26.01 -18.97 -11.99
C LYS A 45 -24.96 -19.36 -13.02
N GLU A 46 -23.86 -19.93 -12.54
CA GLU A 46 -22.76 -20.39 -13.39
C GLU A 46 -23.21 -21.32 -14.52
N ALA A 47 -24.27 -22.11 -14.30
CA ALA A 47 -24.87 -22.97 -15.31
C ALA A 47 -25.34 -22.21 -16.57
N ASP A 48 -25.83 -20.99 -16.40
CA ASP A 48 -26.46 -20.15 -17.43
C ASP A 48 -25.43 -19.33 -18.24
N LEU A 49 -24.16 -19.36 -17.83
CA LEU A 49 -23.07 -18.64 -18.50
C LEU A 49 -22.66 -19.33 -19.82
N LYS A 50 -22.37 -18.51 -20.83
CA LYS A 50 -21.75 -18.93 -22.09
C LYS A 50 -20.35 -19.50 -21.82
N LYS A 51 -19.84 -20.30 -22.77
CA LYS A 51 -18.49 -20.92 -22.65
C LYS A 51 -17.38 -19.88 -22.41
N GLU A 52 -17.45 -18.74 -23.08
CA GLU A 52 -16.48 -17.64 -22.91
C GLU A 52 -16.57 -17.00 -21.51
N GLU A 53 -17.79 -16.84 -20.98
CA GLU A 53 -18.02 -16.29 -19.64
C GLU A 53 -17.54 -17.24 -18.55
N LYS A 54 -17.79 -18.55 -18.71
CA LYS A 54 -17.24 -19.61 -17.84
C LYS A 54 -15.71 -19.62 -17.84
N TYR A 55 -15.09 -19.47 -19.01
CA TYR A 55 -13.63 -19.41 -19.13
C TYR A 55 -13.03 -18.21 -18.39
N LYS A 56 -13.63 -17.03 -18.54
CA LYS A 56 -13.16 -15.81 -17.86
C LYS A 56 -13.40 -15.84 -16.35
N LEU A 57 -14.53 -16.42 -15.90
CA LEU A 57 -14.76 -16.67 -14.47
C LEU A 57 -13.69 -17.59 -13.89
N TRP A 58 -13.41 -18.72 -14.54
CA TRP A 58 -12.35 -19.63 -14.14
C TRP A 58 -10.98 -18.93 -14.10
N LEU A 59 -10.68 -18.08 -15.09
CA LEU A 59 -9.43 -17.32 -15.14
C LEU A 59 -9.31 -16.35 -13.95
N LYS A 60 -10.39 -15.65 -13.59
CA LYS A 60 -10.47 -14.79 -12.39
C LYS A 60 -10.24 -15.58 -11.11
N GLU A 61 -10.81 -16.78 -10.99
CA GLU A 61 -10.53 -17.66 -9.83
C GLU A 61 -9.06 -18.07 -9.76
N ARG A 62 -8.45 -18.45 -10.90
CA ARG A 62 -7.01 -18.78 -10.93
C ARG A 62 -6.15 -17.59 -10.51
N TYR A 63 -6.54 -16.39 -10.91
CA TYR A 63 -5.87 -15.16 -10.50
C TYR A 63 -5.98 -14.93 -8.99
N GLU A 64 -7.18 -15.03 -8.42
CA GLU A 64 -7.40 -14.90 -6.98
C GLU A 64 -6.63 -15.94 -6.15
N GLU A 65 -6.60 -17.19 -6.62
CA GLU A 65 -5.77 -18.25 -6.03
C GLU A 65 -4.28 -17.90 -6.07
N THR A 66 -3.83 -17.30 -7.17
CA THR A 66 -2.43 -16.86 -7.32
C THR A 66 -2.10 -15.74 -6.35
N ILE A 67 -2.96 -14.73 -6.21
CA ILE A 67 -2.78 -13.67 -5.21
C ILE A 67 -2.75 -14.27 -3.80
N ALA A 68 -3.66 -15.20 -3.50
CA ALA A 68 -3.70 -15.84 -2.18
C ALA A 68 -2.39 -16.59 -1.86
N LYS A 69 -1.83 -17.32 -2.83
CA LYS A 69 -0.52 -17.97 -2.70
C LYS A 69 0.61 -16.97 -2.51
N LEU A 70 0.64 -15.88 -3.29
CA LEU A 70 1.65 -14.84 -3.14
C LEU A 70 1.61 -14.19 -1.75
N ILE A 71 0.42 -13.89 -1.21
CA ILE A 71 0.26 -13.36 0.16
C ILE A 71 0.79 -14.33 1.21
N GLN A 72 0.59 -15.64 1.03
CA GLN A 72 1.17 -16.64 1.91
C GLN A 72 2.71 -16.64 1.82
N LEU A 73 3.26 -16.57 0.61
CA LEU A 73 4.70 -16.55 0.36
C LEU A 73 5.41 -15.30 0.89
N VAL A 74 4.69 -14.17 1.05
CA VAL A 74 5.23 -12.98 1.73
C VAL A 74 5.63 -13.27 3.19
N HIS A 75 5.07 -14.29 3.82
CA HIS A 75 5.42 -14.71 5.18
C HIS A 75 6.45 -15.85 5.23
N HIS A 76 7.01 -16.26 4.08
CA HIS A 76 7.96 -17.37 3.98
C HIS A 76 9.27 -17.11 4.76
N GLU A 77 9.94 -18.15 5.25
CA GLU A 77 11.18 -18.00 6.05
C GLU A 77 12.33 -17.37 5.24
N ASN A 78 12.42 -17.72 3.96
CA ASN A 78 13.42 -17.18 3.04
C ASN A 78 13.07 -15.75 2.57
N LEU A 79 13.93 -14.77 2.91
CA LEU A 79 13.76 -13.36 2.54
C LEU A 79 13.61 -13.13 1.03
N ASN A 80 14.35 -13.85 0.18
CA ASN A 80 14.25 -13.68 -1.27
C ASN A 80 12.86 -14.05 -1.79
N VAL A 81 12.23 -15.08 -1.20
CA VAL A 81 10.86 -15.49 -1.54
C VAL A 81 9.87 -14.41 -1.11
N LYS A 82 10.06 -13.81 0.08
CA LYS A 82 9.22 -12.71 0.58
C LYS A 82 9.31 -11.48 -0.34
N GLU A 83 10.53 -11.05 -0.64
CA GLU A 83 10.79 -9.89 -1.49
C GLU A 83 10.23 -10.10 -2.90
N LEU A 84 10.49 -11.26 -3.53
CA LEU A 84 9.97 -11.56 -4.85
C LEU A 84 8.43 -11.57 -4.85
N SER A 85 7.81 -12.17 -3.83
CA SER A 85 6.35 -12.22 -3.71
C SER A 85 5.74 -10.82 -3.58
N LEU A 86 6.35 -9.94 -2.78
CA LEU A 86 5.93 -8.54 -2.68
C LEU A 86 6.08 -7.81 -4.03
N CYS A 87 7.24 -7.93 -4.69
CA CYS A 87 7.46 -7.31 -6.00
C CYS A 87 6.43 -7.79 -7.03
N THR A 88 6.11 -9.08 -7.04
CA THR A 88 5.09 -9.66 -7.91
C THR A 88 3.70 -9.12 -7.60
N LEU A 89 3.31 -9.01 -6.31
CA LEU A 89 2.04 -8.42 -5.91
C LEU A 89 1.93 -6.95 -6.35
N MET A 90 2.99 -6.17 -6.16
CA MET A 90 3.02 -4.77 -6.61
C MET A 90 3.00 -4.64 -8.14
N ARG A 91 3.55 -5.62 -8.86
CA ARG A 91 3.37 -5.69 -10.32
C ARG A 91 1.92 -5.94 -10.68
N PHE A 92 1.24 -6.87 -10.04
CA PHE A 92 -0.19 -7.09 -10.28
C PHE A 92 -1.03 -5.84 -9.97
N VAL A 93 -0.70 -5.08 -8.93
CA VAL A 93 -1.28 -3.74 -8.69
C VAL A 93 -1.05 -2.81 -9.89
N LEU A 94 0.15 -2.79 -10.47
CA LEU A 94 0.43 -1.97 -11.65
C LEU A 94 -0.32 -2.44 -12.90
N GLU A 95 -0.37 -3.74 -13.16
CA GLU A 95 -1.07 -4.29 -14.33
C GLU A 95 -2.59 -4.15 -14.21
N GLU A 96 -3.16 -4.34 -13.01
CA GLU A 96 -4.57 -4.05 -12.74
C GLU A 96 -4.85 -2.57 -12.97
N ALA A 97 -3.97 -1.67 -12.53
CA ALA A 97 -4.19 -0.25 -12.73
C ALA A 97 -4.32 0.10 -14.22
N GLN A 98 -3.49 -0.48 -15.11
CA GLN A 98 -3.52 -0.19 -16.55
C GLN A 98 -4.86 -0.48 -17.26
N LEU A 99 -5.78 -1.17 -16.59
CA LEU A 99 -7.09 -1.47 -17.12
C LEU A 99 -8.04 -0.26 -17.12
N PRO A 100 -8.87 -0.11 -18.16
CA PRO A 100 -9.90 0.93 -18.17
C PRO A 100 -10.80 0.82 -16.94
N ALA A 101 -11.11 1.96 -16.31
CA ALA A 101 -11.96 2.00 -15.11
C ALA A 101 -13.33 1.32 -15.28
N ALA A 102 -13.86 1.27 -16.52
CA ALA A 102 -15.09 0.57 -16.85
C ALA A 102 -15.01 -0.96 -16.77
N LYS A 103 -13.81 -1.54 -16.71
CA LYS A 103 -13.59 -2.99 -16.50
C LYS A 103 -13.28 -3.34 -15.05
N HIS A 104 -13.17 -2.36 -14.16
CA HIS A 104 -12.99 -2.60 -12.73
C HIS A 104 -14.34 -2.88 -12.09
N CYS A 105 -14.60 -4.15 -11.75
CA CYS A 105 -15.87 -4.56 -11.13
C CYS A 105 -16.21 -3.86 -9.80
N GLN A 106 -15.31 -3.06 -9.20
CA GLN A 106 -15.44 -2.66 -7.78
C GLN A 106 -15.09 -1.20 -7.43
N SER A 107 -14.64 -0.33 -8.34
CA SER A 107 -14.24 1.01 -7.89
C SER A 107 -14.25 2.10 -8.98
N LYS A 108 -14.80 3.27 -8.62
CA LYS A 108 -14.73 4.54 -9.38
C LYS A 108 -13.32 5.14 -9.45
N THR A 109 -12.31 4.46 -8.88
CA THR A 109 -10.91 4.89 -8.92
C THR A 109 -10.08 3.90 -9.73
N HIS A 110 -9.19 4.41 -10.59
CA HIS A 110 -8.29 3.60 -11.43
C HIS A 110 -7.25 2.80 -10.64
N PHE A 111 -6.88 3.28 -9.45
CA PHE A 111 -5.96 2.56 -8.58
C PHE A 111 -6.62 1.29 -7.98
N PRO A 112 -5.99 0.10 -8.06
CA PRO A 112 -6.58 -1.16 -7.59
C PRO A 112 -6.48 -1.31 -6.07
N VAL A 113 -7.33 -0.54 -5.38
CA VAL A 113 -7.38 -0.47 -3.90
C VAL A 113 -7.66 -1.83 -3.27
N ALA A 114 -8.42 -2.72 -3.92
CA ALA A 114 -8.77 -4.03 -3.38
C ALA A 114 -7.53 -4.93 -3.21
N LEU A 115 -6.73 -5.10 -4.28
CA LEU A 115 -5.49 -5.85 -4.23
C LEU A 115 -4.46 -5.16 -3.33
N PHE A 116 -4.29 -3.83 -3.49
CA PHE A 116 -3.32 -3.10 -2.69
C PHE A 116 -3.62 -3.16 -1.19
N ARG A 117 -4.90 -3.16 -0.77
CA ARG A 117 -5.30 -3.38 0.62
C ARG A 117 -4.82 -4.71 1.16
N ARG A 118 -4.81 -5.78 0.36
CA ARG A 118 -4.30 -7.09 0.77
C ARG A 118 -2.78 -7.04 0.97
N VAL A 119 -2.06 -6.31 0.12
CA VAL A 119 -0.62 -6.06 0.31
C VAL A 119 -0.36 -5.33 1.63
N VAL A 120 -1.08 -4.23 1.88
CA VAL A 120 -0.93 -3.46 3.14
C VAL A 120 -1.22 -4.32 4.37
N LEU A 121 -2.29 -5.14 4.36
CA LEU A 121 -2.60 -6.07 5.45
C LEU A 121 -1.50 -7.10 5.72
N THR A 122 -0.80 -7.50 4.66
CA THR A 122 0.34 -8.45 4.76
C THR A 122 1.54 -7.76 5.42
N LEU A 123 1.81 -6.50 5.06
CA LEU A 123 2.87 -5.69 5.68
C LEU A 123 2.55 -5.35 7.15
N THR A 124 1.28 -5.14 7.49
CA THR A 124 0.81 -4.91 8.86
C THR A 124 0.40 -6.19 9.59
N SER A 125 1.09 -7.30 9.33
CA SER A 125 0.81 -8.58 10.01
C SER A 125 0.89 -8.44 11.53
N ALA A 126 -0.07 -9.04 12.24
CA ALA A 126 -0.10 -9.06 13.70
C ALA A 126 0.79 -10.17 14.30
N SER A 127 1.25 -11.11 13.48
CA SER A 127 1.97 -12.31 13.89
C SER A 127 3.42 -12.36 13.42
N CYS A 128 3.78 -11.64 12.37
CA CYS A 128 5.13 -11.68 11.78
C CYS A 128 5.75 -10.27 11.71
N ASP A 129 7.03 -10.15 12.06
CA ASP A 129 7.79 -8.92 11.81
C ASP A 129 8.00 -8.74 10.30
N SER A 130 7.60 -7.58 9.81
CA SER A 130 7.68 -7.20 8.40
C SER A 130 8.70 -6.10 8.15
N THR A 131 9.47 -5.66 9.17
CA THR A 131 10.36 -4.49 9.09
C THR A 131 11.33 -4.56 7.90
N ALA A 132 11.97 -5.70 7.67
CA ALA A 132 12.90 -5.88 6.54
C ALA A 132 12.18 -5.76 5.18
N LEU A 133 10.97 -6.32 5.08
CA LEU A 133 10.16 -6.27 3.87
C LEU A 133 9.60 -4.86 3.63
N ILE A 134 9.21 -4.14 4.68
CA ILE A 134 8.82 -2.73 4.64
C ILE A 134 9.98 -1.87 4.11
N GLY A 135 11.21 -2.18 4.51
CA GLY A 135 12.42 -1.53 3.99
C GLY A 135 12.62 -1.71 2.48
N ARG A 136 12.05 -2.75 1.87
CA ARG A 136 11.97 -2.92 0.41
C ARG A 136 10.76 -2.22 -0.19
N PHE A 137 9.62 -2.33 0.48
CA PHE A 137 8.39 -1.67 0.07
C PHE A 137 8.50 -0.15 -0.02
N LYS A 138 9.39 0.47 0.77
CA LYS A 138 9.65 1.92 0.75
C LYS A 138 9.93 2.48 -0.64
N GLU A 139 10.50 1.67 -1.54
CA GLU A 139 10.79 2.09 -2.91
C GLU A 139 9.50 2.45 -3.66
N TYR A 140 8.37 1.82 -3.34
CA TYR A 140 7.06 2.18 -3.89
C TYR A 140 6.46 3.43 -3.24
N LEU A 141 6.94 3.85 -2.08
CA LEU A 141 6.50 5.09 -1.41
C LEU A 141 7.11 6.34 -2.04
N SER A 142 7.98 6.21 -3.04
CA SER A 142 8.33 7.35 -3.89
C SER A 142 7.18 7.82 -4.78
N TYR A 143 6.15 6.98 -4.97
CA TYR A 143 4.99 7.31 -5.81
C TYR A 143 3.85 7.91 -4.98
N ASP A 144 3.34 9.05 -5.42
CA ASP A 144 2.38 9.87 -4.67
C ASP A 144 1.02 9.17 -4.47
N ASP A 145 0.58 8.42 -5.47
CA ASP A 145 -0.66 7.65 -5.45
C ASP A 145 -0.55 6.45 -4.50
N VAL A 146 0.58 5.75 -4.51
CA VAL A 146 0.87 4.66 -3.56
C VAL A 146 0.87 5.19 -2.12
N ARG A 147 1.56 6.31 -1.85
CA ARG A 147 1.56 6.96 -0.52
C ARG A 147 0.14 7.30 -0.07
N TYR A 148 -0.63 7.97 -0.94
CA TYR A 148 -2.00 8.37 -0.65
C TYR A 148 -2.89 7.17 -0.26
N HIS A 149 -2.91 6.12 -1.09
CA HIS A 149 -3.76 4.96 -0.82
C HIS A 149 -3.26 4.15 0.37
N LEU A 150 -1.95 4.08 0.61
CA LEU A 150 -1.38 3.43 1.79
C LEU A 150 -1.93 4.12 3.05
N MET A 151 -1.78 5.44 3.13
CA MET A 151 -2.22 6.21 4.30
C MET A 151 -3.72 6.04 4.54
N ARG A 152 -4.55 6.07 3.49
CA ARG A 152 -6.00 5.84 3.62
C ARG A 152 -6.34 4.45 4.13
N ILE A 153 -5.67 3.42 3.61
CA ILE A 153 -5.91 2.03 4.02
C ILE A 153 -5.45 1.82 5.47
N LEU A 154 -4.26 2.31 5.83
CA LEU A 154 -3.72 2.25 7.19
C LEU A 154 -4.62 2.98 8.17
N HIS A 155 -5.05 4.20 7.84
CA HIS A 155 -5.92 4.98 8.71
C HIS A 155 -7.22 4.24 8.99
N LYS A 156 -7.83 3.67 7.94
CA LYS A 156 -9.02 2.82 8.09
C LYS A 156 -8.78 1.58 8.96
N GLN A 157 -7.59 0.95 8.90
CA GLN A 157 -7.26 -0.18 9.77
C GLN A 157 -7.11 0.26 11.23
N ILE A 158 -6.42 1.38 11.47
CA ILE A 158 -6.17 1.94 12.80
C ILE A 158 -7.47 2.30 13.51
N ILE A 159 -8.35 3.07 12.86
CA ILE A 159 -9.63 3.48 13.47
C ILE A 159 -10.58 2.29 13.72
N SER A 160 -10.37 1.17 13.01
CA SER A 160 -11.19 -0.05 13.19
C SER A 160 -10.70 -0.95 14.33
N LYS A 161 -9.55 -0.64 14.93
CA LYS A 161 -8.91 -1.43 15.98
C LYS A 161 -9.04 -0.74 17.33
N THR A 162 -9.10 -1.54 18.39
CA THR A 162 -9.08 -1.09 19.79
C THR A 162 -7.82 -1.61 20.48
N GLN A 163 -7.50 -1.05 21.65
CA GLN A 163 -6.32 -1.43 22.44
C GLN A 163 -6.22 -2.94 22.72
N ASP A 164 -7.36 -3.63 22.87
CA ASP A 164 -7.41 -5.08 23.15
C ASP A 164 -7.15 -5.96 21.92
N THR A 165 -7.22 -5.38 20.71
CA THR A 165 -7.11 -6.10 19.43
C THR A 165 -5.79 -5.88 18.70
N VAL A 166 -4.94 -4.99 19.21
CA VAL A 166 -3.63 -4.68 18.62
C VAL A 166 -2.53 -5.48 19.30
N SER A 167 -1.65 -6.09 18.50
CA SER A 167 -0.44 -6.74 19.01
C SER A 167 0.76 -5.79 18.90
N ASP A 168 1.79 -6.04 19.71
CA ASP A 168 3.06 -5.30 19.64
C ASP A 168 3.70 -5.41 18.25
N THR A 169 3.62 -6.58 17.62
CA THR A 169 4.11 -6.83 16.25
C THR A 169 3.36 -5.97 15.24
N TYR A 170 2.03 -5.86 15.35
CA TYR A 170 1.23 -4.98 14.50
C TYR A 170 1.68 -3.52 14.67
N LEU A 171 1.83 -3.04 15.92
CA LEU A 171 2.23 -1.66 16.20
C LEU A 171 3.65 -1.36 15.69
N ASN A 172 4.59 -2.30 15.82
CA ASN A 172 5.94 -2.17 15.25
C ASN A 172 5.91 -2.12 13.73
N ASN A 173 5.11 -2.96 13.07
CA ASN A 173 4.99 -2.96 11.61
C ASN A 173 4.33 -1.67 11.08
N VAL A 174 3.30 -1.16 11.77
CA VAL A 174 2.66 0.12 11.43
C VAL A 174 3.65 1.26 11.61
N GLU A 175 4.37 1.33 12.74
CA GLU A 175 5.39 2.36 12.95
C GLU A 175 6.49 2.32 11.89
N ALA A 176 7.00 1.13 11.58
CA ALA A 176 8.00 0.95 10.54
C ALA A 176 7.51 1.46 9.17
N LEU A 177 6.22 1.26 8.84
CA LEU A 177 5.62 1.84 7.62
C LEU A 177 5.49 3.35 7.69
N LEU A 178 5.00 3.90 8.80
CA LEU A 178 4.83 5.34 8.99
C LEU A 178 6.17 6.08 8.88
N GLU A 179 7.25 5.49 9.39
CA GLU A 179 8.60 6.07 9.29
C GLU A 179 9.07 6.21 7.83
N GLN A 180 8.60 5.36 6.91
CA GLN A 180 8.99 5.43 5.50
C GLN A 180 8.17 6.45 4.69
N ILE A 181 7.15 7.09 5.28
CA ILE A 181 6.32 8.08 4.58
C ILE A 181 6.97 9.45 4.71
N ASP A 182 7.62 9.87 3.63
CA ASP A 182 8.15 11.22 3.49
C ASP A 182 7.24 12.05 2.56
N PHE A 183 7.39 13.38 2.61
CA PHE A 183 6.77 14.31 1.65
C PHE A 183 7.87 15.14 0.97
N PRO A 184 7.66 15.58 -0.29
CA PRO A 184 8.59 16.50 -0.93
C PRO A 184 8.74 17.79 -0.11
N SER A 185 9.98 18.25 0.07
CA SER A 185 10.28 19.43 0.89
C SER A 185 9.77 20.73 0.28
N ASP A 186 9.58 20.77 -1.04
CA ASP A 186 9.04 21.94 -1.73
C ASP A 186 7.51 21.99 -1.56
N GLU A 187 6.98 23.09 -1.03
CA GLU A 187 5.54 23.33 -0.88
C GLU A 187 4.85 23.60 -2.20
N MET A 188 5.60 24.07 -3.21
CA MET A 188 5.09 24.41 -4.54
C MET A 188 5.12 23.22 -5.51
N GLU A 189 5.74 22.11 -5.12
CA GLU A 189 5.83 20.91 -5.95
C GLU A 189 4.49 20.16 -5.95
N GLU A 190 3.85 20.12 -7.12
CA GLU A 190 2.64 19.33 -7.33
C GLU A 190 2.95 17.83 -7.27
N LEU A 191 2.11 17.06 -6.58
CA LEU A 191 2.22 15.61 -6.51
C LEU A 191 1.74 14.99 -7.82
N ASN A 192 2.67 14.63 -8.70
CA ASN A 192 2.42 14.09 -10.03
C ASN A 192 3.26 12.85 -10.38
N HIS A 193 4.08 12.36 -9.45
CA HIS A 193 4.91 11.18 -9.63
C HIS A 193 4.11 9.94 -9.24
N PHE A 194 3.27 9.47 -10.17
CA PHE A 194 2.38 8.33 -9.94
C PHE A 194 2.96 7.02 -10.46
N LEU A 195 2.67 5.93 -9.73
CA LEU A 195 2.90 4.57 -10.20
C LEU A 195 1.90 4.21 -11.31
N THR A 196 0.66 4.67 -11.17
CA THR A 196 -0.47 4.34 -12.05
C THR A 196 -0.81 5.49 -13.01
N LYS A 197 -1.29 5.14 -14.21
CA LYS A 197 -1.62 6.11 -15.28
C LYS A 197 -3.09 6.48 -15.25
N TYR A 198 -3.44 7.44 -14.41
CA TYR A 198 -4.80 7.94 -14.31
C TYR A 198 -5.37 8.46 -15.65
N PRO A 199 -6.62 8.11 -16.01
CA PRO A 199 -7.31 8.73 -17.13
C PRO A 199 -7.48 10.24 -16.92
N GLU A 200 -7.40 11.03 -17.98
CA GLU A 200 -7.55 12.51 -17.92
C GLU A 200 -8.87 12.96 -17.27
N ASN A 201 -9.91 12.15 -17.40
CA ASN A 201 -11.26 12.44 -16.91
C ASN A 201 -11.50 12.02 -15.44
N GLU A 202 -10.54 11.37 -14.79
CA GLU A 202 -10.69 10.94 -13.40
C GLU A 202 -10.32 12.07 -12.44
N ASN A 203 -11.17 12.28 -11.43
CA ASN A 203 -10.87 13.24 -10.37
C ASN A 203 -9.70 12.71 -9.52
N THR A 204 -8.51 13.21 -9.84
CA THR A 204 -7.25 12.96 -9.15
C THR A 204 -6.88 14.08 -8.17
N GLU A 205 -7.75 15.07 -7.96
CA GLU A 205 -7.46 16.27 -7.14
C GLU A 205 -7.03 15.90 -5.73
N LYS A 206 -7.67 14.91 -5.12
CA LYS A 206 -7.32 14.44 -3.77
C LYS A 206 -5.97 13.73 -3.70
N VAL A 207 -5.60 13.02 -4.76
CA VAL A 207 -4.30 12.32 -4.86
C VAL A 207 -3.19 13.33 -5.09
N LYS A 208 -3.45 14.36 -5.91
CA LYS A 208 -2.53 15.46 -6.24
C LYS A 208 -2.37 16.50 -5.12
N SER A 209 -3.34 16.60 -4.21
CA SER A 209 -3.35 17.61 -3.16
C SER A 209 -2.42 17.23 -2.00
N LYS A 210 -1.30 17.96 -1.86
CA LYS A 210 -0.39 17.86 -0.71
C LYS A 210 -1.12 18.10 0.61
N ASP A 211 -2.01 19.09 0.66
CA ASP A 211 -2.81 19.40 1.85
C ASP A 211 -3.71 18.22 2.25
N GLU A 212 -4.36 17.57 1.29
CA GLU A 212 -5.19 16.40 1.57
C GLU A 212 -4.35 15.23 2.08
N GLN A 213 -3.19 14.97 1.48
CA GLN A 213 -2.29 13.93 1.97
C GLN A 213 -1.77 14.24 3.38
N ARG A 214 -1.39 15.50 3.67
CA ARG A 214 -0.97 15.94 5.02
C ARG A 214 -2.07 15.80 6.05
N LYS A 215 -3.33 16.08 5.71
CA LYS A 215 -4.48 15.85 6.61
C LYS A 215 -4.60 14.38 6.97
N ILE A 216 -4.52 13.47 6.00
CA ILE A 216 -4.58 12.03 6.24
C ILE A 216 -3.38 11.60 7.10
N TYR A 217 -2.18 12.05 6.76
CA TYR A 217 -0.96 11.77 7.54
C TYR A 217 -1.09 12.23 8.99
N THR A 218 -1.62 13.42 9.21
CA THR A 218 -1.83 13.99 10.55
C THR A 218 -2.80 13.13 11.35
N ASN A 219 -3.98 12.83 10.80
CA ASN A 219 -4.97 12.00 11.48
C ASN A 219 -4.45 10.58 11.75
N LEU A 220 -3.69 10.03 10.80
CA LEU A 220 -3.07 8.72 10.91
C LEU A 220 -2.11 8.64 12.09
N TRP A 221 -1.23 9.65 12.26
CA TRP A 221 -0.33 9.72 13.41
C TRP A 221 -1.07 9.95 14.72
N ILE A 222 -2.03 10.87 14.76
CA ILE A 222 -2.82 11.15 15.97
C ILE A 222 -3.53 9.88 16.46
N ASP A 223 -4.22 9.16 15.57
CA ASP A 223 -4.95 7.94 15.93
C ASP A 223 -4.01 6.78 16.27
N PHE A 224 -2.83 6.71 15.64
CA PHE A 224 -1.80 5.72 16.01
C PHE A 224 -1.26 5.96 17.43
N LEU A 225 -0.98 7.21 17.78
CA LEU A 225 -0.41 7.58 19.07
C LEU A 225 -1.38 7.45 20.25
N GLN A 226 -2.68 7.24 19.98
CA GLN A 226 -3.67 6.91 21.01
C GLN A 226 -3.51 5.49 21.57
N PHE A 227 -2.85 4.57 20.83
CA PHE A 227 -2.56 3.25 21.36
C PHE A 227 -1.43 3.29 22.40
N LYS A 228 -1.50 2.39 23.37
CA LYS A 228 -0.38 2.11 24.27
C LYS A 228 0.73 1.40 23.49
N LEU A 229 1.73 2.18 23.06
CA LEU A 229 2.83 1.69 22.25
C LEU A 229 3.82 0.84 23.07
N PRO A 230 4.41 -0.22 22.48
CA PRO A 230 5.52 -0.93 23.08
C PRO A 230 6.72 -0.01 23.31
N ASN A 231 7.50 -0.22 24.36
CA ASN A 231 8.63 0.65 24.73
C ASN A 231 9.63 0.87 23.60
N CYS A 232 9.90 -0.13 22.76
CA CYS A 232 10.80 0.02 21.62
C CYS A 232 10.23 0.99 20.58
N VAL A 233 8.96 0.82 20.20
CA VAL A 233 8.24 1.67 19.25
C VAL A 233 8.14 3.10 19.80
N TYR A 234 7.75 3.25 21.05
CA TYR A 234 7.60 4.54 21.70
C TYR A 234 8.89 5.39 21.67
N LYS A 235 10.04 4.77 21.98
CA LYS A 235 11.35 5.44 21.91
C LYS A 235 11.74 5.85 20.49
N LYS A 236 11.48 5.00 19.50
CA LYS A 236 11.73 5.32 18.09
C LYS A 236 10.90 6.53 17.65
N VAL A 237 9.60 6.49 17.92
CA VAL A 237 8.66 7.59 17.64
C VAL A 237 9.18 8.89 18.22
N LEU A 238 9.52 8.94 19.52
CA LEU A 238 10.05 10.15 20.16
C LEU A 238 11.33 10.68 19.49
N THR A 239 12.18 9.78 18.99
CA THR A 239 13.43 10.16 18.31
C THR A 239 13.15 10.85 16.98
N ILE A 240 12.22 10.32 16.19
CA ILE A 240 11.92 10.85 14.83
C ILE A 240 10.86 11.95 14.82
N LEU A 241 10.15 12.17 15.93
CA LEU A 241 8.94 13.01 15.97
C LEU A 241 9.20 14.44 15.49
N HIS A 242 10.26 15.07 16.00
CA HIS A 242 10.58 16.48 15.74
C HIS A 242 11.07 16.72 14.32
N ASP A 243 11.93 15.84 13.80
CA ASP A 243 12.60 16.03 12.51
C ASP A 243 11.79 15.48 11.33
N LYS A 244 11.06 14.36 11.51
CA LYS A 244 10.34 13.69 10.42
C LYS A 244 8.82 13.88 10.47
N VAL A 245 8.22 13.80 11.67
CA VAL A 245 6.76 13.77 11.77
C VAL A 245 6.18 15.18 11.80
N MET A 246 6.63 16.03 12.73
CA MET A 246 6.11 17.37 12.96
C MET A 246 6.10 18.28 11.72
N PRO A 247 7.14 18.34 10.88
CA PRO A 247 7.14 19.22 9.70
C PRO A 247 6.02 18.91 8.71
N ASN A 248 5.56 17.66 8.70
CA ASN A 248 4.56 17.16 7.76
C ASN A 248 3.13 17.23 8.30
N LEU A 249 2.94 17.48 9.61
CA LEU A 249 1.62 17.64 10.21
C LEU A 249 0.94 18.94 9.76
N THR A 250 -0.38 18.93 9.63
CA THR A 250 -1.16 20.15 9.35
C THR A 250 -1.09 21.14 10.51
N ASN A 251 -1.01 20.63 11.74
CA ASN A 251 -0.75 21.42 12.94
C ASN A 251 0.06 20.56 13.94
N PRO A 252 1.33 20.91 14.21
CA PRO A 252 2.17 20.19 15.17
C PRO A 252 1.62 20.15 16.60
N LEU A 253 0.74 21.09 16.98
CA LEU A 253 0.16 21.17 18.33
C LEU A 253 -0.70 19.95 18.68
N TYR A 254 -1.17 19.18 17.70
CA TYR A 254 -1.91 17.94 17.98
C TYR A 254 -1.11 16.88 18.74
N LEU A 255 0.21 17.04 18.83
CA LEU A 255 1.09 16.15 19.60
C LEU A 255 1.32 16.62 21.05
N SER A 256 0.74 17.75 21.48
CA SER A 256 0.99 18.33 22.81
C SER A 256 0.70 17.36 23.94
N ASP A 257 -0.42 16.67 23.88
CA ASP A 257 -0.89 15.80 24.95
C ASP A 257 -0.02 14.55 25.04
N PHE A 258 0.34 13.98 23.88
CA PHE A 258 1.27 12.86 23.79
C PHE A 258 2.64 13.24 24.37
N LEU A 259 3.19 14.41 24.01
CA LEU A 259 4.49 14.87 24.52
C LEU A 259 4.48 15.18 26.01
N THR A 260 3.39 15.77 26.50
CA THR A 260 3.23 16.05 27.94
C THR A 260 3.20 14.75 28.74
N ALA A 261 2.40 13.77 28.30
CA ALA A 261 2.37 12.44 28.90
C ALA A 261 3.75 11.74 28.82
N SER A 262 4.49 11.95 27.73
CA SER A 262 5.84 11.39 27.55
C SER A 262 6.84 11.98 28.54
N TYR A 263 6.75 13.29 28.79
CA TYR A 263 7.59 13.97 29.76
C TYR A 263 7.33 13.48 31.18
N ASP A 264 6.06 13.27 31.55
CA ASP A 264 5.68 12.76 32.87
C ASP A 264 6.17 11.34 33.14
N ILE A 265 6.28 10.49 32.12
CA ILE A 265 6.85 9.14 32.23
C ILE A 265 8.37 9.17 32.49
N GLY A 266 9.06 10.20 31.99
CA GLY A 266 10.50 10.37 32.13
C GLY A 266 10.95 11.04 33.44
N LYS A 267 10.00 11.50 34.25
CA LYS A 267 10.24 12.12 35.56
C LYS A 267 10.31 11.06 36.66
#